data_AF-A0A1W0WHA0-F1
#
_entry.id   AF-A0A1W0WHA0-F1
#
_cell.length_a   1.000
_cell.length_b   1.000
_cell.length_c   1.000
_cell.angle_alpha   90.00
_cell.angle_beta   90.00
_cell.angle_gamma   90.00
#
_symmetry.space_group_name_H-M   'P 1'
#
loop_
_entity.id
_entity.type
_entity.pdbx_description
1 polymer ?
#
loop_
_entity_poly.entity_id
_entity_poly.type
_entity_poly.pdbx_seq_one_letter_code
_entity_poly.pdbx_strand_id
1 'polypeptide(L)'
;MYHFCNGVKAMRDAHEVGSFEEFAESFMRGDVFYGPYFQNLKSYWKRRDDANILLLRYEDLSKIIYVYRNIKDVCVSMYHFCNGVKAMRDAHEVGSFEEFAESFMRGDVFYGPYFQNLKSYWKRRDDANILLLRYEDLSKNPHQNVSKLATFLDRKLDVDQVNDIVRRTSFEEMKKLDDSYDTKTRGNEEFDESYRFIRSGQPEQWKSHFTPSLLNKMNSWIAENLSTEELANFDGS
;
A
#
# COMPACT_ATOMS: atom_id res chain seq x y z
N MET A 1 9.69 1.26 2.71
CA MET A 1 8.96 0.10 2.13
C MET A 1 7.60 -0.01 2.83
N TYR A 2 6.54 0.23 2.07
CA TYR A 2 5.28 0.89 2.42
C TYR A 2 4.33 0.08 3.34
N HIS A 3 3.76 0.72 4.37
CA HIS A 3 2.82 0.06 5.31
C HIS A 3 1.42 -0.19 4.74
N PHE A 4 1.12 0.34 3.55
CA PHE A 4 -0.13 0.14 2.83
C PHE A 4 0.15 -0.20 1.36
N CYS A 5 0.11 -1.48 1.00
CA CYS A 5 0.01 -1.88 -0.41
C CYS A 5 -1.45 -2.23 -0.71
N ASN A 6 -2.30 -1.20 -0.61
CA ASN A 6 -3.59 -1.05 -1.28
C ASN A 6 -3.61 0.38 -1.84
N GLY A 7 -2.57 0.74 -2.57
CA GLY A 7 -2.37 2.07 -3.12
C GLY A 7 -2.55 2.05 -4.63
N VAL A 8 -3.59 2.72 -5.09
CA VAL A 8 -3.75 3.10 -6.50
C VAL A 8 -3.11 4.47 -6.61
N LYS A 9 -2.01 4.59 -7.36
CA LYS A 9 -1.44 5.90 -7.66
C LYS A 9 -1.69 6.23 -9.13
N ALA A 10 -2.68 7.08 -9.38
CA ALA A 10 -2.91 7.67 -10.70
C ALA A 10 -1.99 8.90 -10.87
N MET A 11 -1.15 8.88 -11.91
CA MET A 11 -0.31 10.01 -12.32
C MET A 11 -0.89 10.67 -13.56
N ARG A 12 -1.40 11.90 -13.39
CA ARG A 12 -1.98 12.70 -14.47
C ARG A 12 -0.94 13.14 -15.48
N ASP A 13 0.22 13.61 -15.01
CA ASP A 13 1.33 14.00 -15.87
C ASP A 13 2.63 14.04 -15.05
N ALA A 14 3.71 13.49 -15.61
CA ALA A 14 5.04 13.55 -14.98
C ALA A 14 5.65 14.97 -14.96
N HIS A 15 4.89 15.98 -15.43
CA HIS A 15 5.26 17.40 -15.44
C HIS A 15 4.74 18.17 -14.21
N GLU A 16 3.77 17.63 -13.45
CA GLU A 16 3.20 18.30 -12.26
C GLU A 16 3.83 17.86 -10.93
N VAL A 17 4.56 16.75 -10.93
CA VAL A 17 5.45 16.35 -9.84
C VAL A 17 6.85 16.75 -10.27
N GLY A 18 7.64 17.37 -9.40
CA GLY A 18 8.98 17.86 -9.75
C GLY A 18 9.97 16.77 -10.13
N SER A 19 11.16 16.72 -9.54
CA SER A 19 12.11 15.65 -9.89
C SER A 19 11.55 14.26 -9.52
N PHE A 20 12.01 13.19 -10.17
CA PHE A 20 11.61 11.82 -9.80
C PHE A 20 11.97 11.53 -8.34
N GLU A 21 13.04 12.15 -7.86
CA GLU A 21 13.50 12.13 -6.47
C GLU A 21 12.49 12.79 -5.53
N GLU A 22 11.94 13.97 -5.88
CA GLU A 22 10.87 14.63 -5.12
C GLU A 22 9.58 13.80 -5.13
N PHE A 23 9.27 13.15 -6.26
CA PHE A 23 8.15 12.20 -6.35
C PHE A 23 8.37 10.99 -5.44
N ALA A 24 9.56 10.39 -5.47
CA ALA A 24 9.91 9.25 -4.64
C ALA A 24 9.83 9.63 -3.17
N GLU A 25 10.38 10.79 -2.80
CA GLU A 25 10.28 11.31 -1.44
C GLU A 25 8.84 11.62 -1.02
N SER A 26 8.03 12.28 -1.84
CA SER A 26 6.63 12.60 -1.52
C SER A 26 5.76 11.34 -1.40
N PHE A 27 6.00 10.35 -2.26
CA PHE A 27 5.39 9.02 -2.16
C PHE A 27 5.83 8.30 -0.88
N MET A 28 7.10 8.43 -0.51
CA MET A 28 7.70 7.86 0.70
C MET A 28 7.28 8.57 1.99
N ARG A 29 6.97 9.87 1.92
CA ARG A 29 6.42 10.70 3.01
C ARG A 29 4.94 10.43 3.29
N GLY A 30 4.25 9.74 2.39
CA GLY A 30 2.80 9.53 2.49
C GLY A 30 1.97 10.77 2.12
N ASP A 31 2.60 11.90 1.80
CA ASP A 31 1.94 13.18 1.48
C ASP A 31 0.89 13.04 0.36
N VAL A 32 1.09 12.12 -0.58
CA VAL A 32 0.18 11.87 -1.71
C VAL A 32 -1.03 11.01 -1.33
N PHE A 33 -1.00 10.30 -0.20
CA PHE A 33 -2.15 9.59 0.35
C PHE A 33 -3.03 10.48 1.24
N TYR A 34 -2.48 11.60 1.75
CA TYR A 34 -3.13 12.50 2.70
C TYR A 34 -3.44 13.87 2.09
N GLY A 35 -3.88 13.91 0.82
CA GLY A 35 -4.51 15.10 0.27
C GLY A 35 -5.71 15.55 1.12
N PRO A 36 -6.28 16.76 0.89
CA PRO A 36 -7.33 17.38 1.71
C PRO A 36 -8.60 16.51 1.93
N TYR A 37 -8.74 15.38 1.23
CA TYR A 37 -9.75 14.36 1.45
C TYR A 37 -9.68 13.66 2.81
N PHE A 38 -8.51 13.62 3.46
CA PHE A 38 -8.34 12.99 4.78
C PHE A 38 -8.64 13.89 5.97
N GLN A 39 -8.75 15.22 5.78
CA GLN A 39 -9.00 16.15 6.90
C GLN A 39 -10.35 15.95 7.59
N ASN A 40 -11.19 15.03 7.09
CA ASN A 40 -12.45 14.72 7.72
C ASN A 40 -12.91 13.28 7.40
N LEU A 41 -12.20 12.30 7.98
CA LEU A 41 -12.48 10.85 7.87
C LEU A 41 -13.95 10.47 8.10
N LYS A 42 -14.66 11.14 9.03
CA LYS A 42 -16.11 10.94 9.24
C LYS A 42 -16.97 11.32 8.04
N SER A 43 -16.54 12.31 7.25
CA SER A 43 -17.24 12.77 6.06
C SER A 43 -16.89 11.99 4.80
N TYR A 44 -15.71 11.35 4.75
CA TYR A 44 -15.30 10.44 3.67
C TYR A 44 -16.29 9.26 3.55
N TRP A 45 -16.70 8.68 4.68
CA TRP A 45 -17.70 7.61 4.73
C TRP A 45 -19.07 7.98 4.14
N LYS A 46 -19.48 9.24 4.23
CA LYS A 46 -20.77 9.72 3.71
C LYS A 46 -20.77 9.99 2.19
N ARG A 47 -19.60 10.06 1.53
CA ARG A 47 -19.46 10.50 0.13
C ARG A 47 -18.79 9.45 -0.78
N ARG A 48 -18.85 8.18 -0.40
CA ARG A 48 -18.17 7.07 -1.10
C ARG A 48 -18.52 7.02 -2.60
N ASP A 49 -19.76 7.35 -2.96
CA ASP A 49 -20.23 7.25 -4.35
C ASP A 49 -19.67 8.37 -5.27
N ASP A 50 -19.58 9.60 -4.78
CA ASP A 50 -19.01 10.73 -5.53
C ASP A 50 -17.50 10.59 -5.75
N ALA A 51 -16.79 10.05 -4.75
CA ALA A 51 -15.36 9.80 -4.83
C ALA A 51 -15.03 8.73 -5.89
N ASN A 52 -15.87 7.70 -6.02
CA ASN A 52 -15.69 6.64 -7.02
C ASN A 52 -15.83 7.17 -8.46
N ILE A 53 -16.77 8.09 -8.72
CA ILE A 53 -16.98 8.67 -10.06
C ILE A 53 -15.80 9.56 -10.46
N LEU A 54 -15.26 10.34 -9.52
CA LEU A 54 -14.08 11.17 -9.77
C LEU A 54 -12.85 10.30 -10.02
N LEU A 55 -12.62 9.27 -9.18
CA LEU A 55 -11.51 8.32 -9.36
C LEU A 55 -11.54 7.66 -10.75
N LEU A 56 -12.69 7.16 -11.19
CA LEU A 56 -12.84 6.55 -12.52
C LEU A 56 -12.44 7.49 -13.67
N ARG A 57 -12.80 8.79 -13.59
CA ARG A 57 -12.41 9.78 -14.61
C ARG A 57 -10.92 10.11 -14.62
N TYR A 58 -10.24 10.01 -13.48
CA TYR A 58 -8.80 10.23 -13.40
C TYR A 58 -8.00 9.03 -13.91
N GLU A 59 -8.53 7.82 -13.76
CA GLU A 59 -7.86 6.58 -14.19
C GLU A 59 -7.67 6.51 -15.72
N ASP A 60 -8.64 6.98 -16.49
CA ASP A 60 -8.56 6.96 -17.96
C ASP A 60 -7.55 7.97 -18.54
N LEU A 61 -7.14 8.96 -17.74
CA LEU A 61 -6.24 10.04 -18.14
C LEU A 61 -4.83 9.91 -17.55
N SER A 62 -4.57 8.84 -16.79
CA SER A 62 -3.38 8.73 -15.95
C SER A 62 -2.69 7.38 -16.10
N LYS A 63 -1.38 7.36 -15.82
CA LYS A 63 -0.65 6.12 -15.58
C LYS A 63 -0.86 5.67 -14.14
N ILE A 64 -1.22 4.41 -13.94
CA ILE A 64 -1.55 3.83 -12.65
C ILE A 64 -0.50 2.80 -12.27
N ILE A 65 0.11 2.95 -11.10
CA ILE A 65 0.95 1.90 -10.51
C ILE A 65 0.13 1.27 -9.38
N TYR A 66 -0.14 -0.02 -9.50
CA TYR A 66 -0.84 -0.81 -8.49
C TYR A 66 0.12 -1.82 -7.85
N VAL A 67 0.34 -1.68 -6.54
CA VAL A 67 1.21 -2.60 -5.78
C VAL A 67 0.36 -3.57 -4.99
N TYR A 68 0.53 -4.86 -5.26
CA TYR A 68 -0.10 -5.95 -4.50
C TYR A 68 0.96 -6.72 -3.70
N ARG A 69 0.53 -7.46 -2.67
CA ARG A 69 1.39 -8.14 -1.70
C ARG A 69 0.72 -9.43 -1.24
N ASN A 70 1.49 -10.36 -0.66
CA ASN A 70 0.92 -11.48 0.08
C ASN A 70 -0.19 -11.01 1.04
N ILE A 71 -1.38 -11.57 0.89
CA ILE A 71 -2.61 -11.12 1.56
C ILE A 71 -2.49 -11.24 3.09
N LYS A 72 -1.81 -12.28 3.58
CA LYS A 72 -1.60 -12.50 5.02
C LYS A 72 -0.69 -11.43 5.61
N ASP A 73 0.35 -11.04 4.90
CA ASP A 73 1.21 -9.90 5.30
C ASP A 73 0.48 -8.55 5.21
N VAL A 74 -0.44 -8.37 4.26
CA VAL A 74 -1.30 -7.18 4.20
C VAL A 74 -2.15 -7.07 5.45
N CYS A 75 -2.80 -8.17 5.86
CA CYS A 75 -3.61 -8.21 7.08
C CYS A 75 -2.81 -7.79 8.32
N VAL A 76 -1.59 -8.32 8.50
CA VAL A 76 -0.70 -7.93 9.61
C VAL A 76 -0.30 -6.46 9.52
N SER A 77 0.12 -5.98 8.35
CA SER A 77 0.54 -4.59 8.16
C SER A 77 -0.60 -3.62 8.50
N MET A 78 -1.81 -3.95 8.07
CA MET A 78 -2.99 -3.12 8.29
C MET A 78 -3.41 -3.08 9.77
N TYR A 79 -3.29 -4.21 10.48
CA TYR A 79 -3.53 -4.27 11.93
C TYR A 79 -2.61 -3.29 12.70
N HIS A 80 -1.31 -3.32 12.41
CA HIS A 80 -0.33 -2.43 13.06
C HIS A 80 -0.57 -0.97 12.71
N PHE A 81 -0.92 -0.66 11.46
CA PHE A 81 -1.31 0.70 11.09
C PHE A 81 -2.55 1.19 11.84
N CYS A 82 -3.63 0.40 11.87
CA CYS A 82 -4.86 0.80 12.54
C CYS A 82 -4.64 1.05 14.04
N ASN A 83 -3.74 0.30 14.68
CA ASN A 83 -3.36 0.52 16.08
C ASN A 83 -2.46 1.75 16.30
N GLY A 84 -1.63 2.09 15.32
CA GLY A 84 -0.68 3.20 15.41
C GLY A 84 -1.26 4.58 15.08
N VAL A 85 -2.40 4.62 14.39
CA VAL A 85 -3.13 5.85 14.08
C VAL A 85 -4.31 5.98 15.04
N LYS A 86 -4.26 6.93 15.96
CA LYS A 86 -5.28 7.20 16.99
C LYS A 86 -6.68 7.31 16.42
N ALA A 87 -6.86 8.07 15.33
CA ALA A 87 -8.16 8.20 14.67
C ALA A 87 -8.72 6.85 14.17
N MET A 88 -7.85 5.94 13.73
CA MET A 88 -8.24 4.61 13.27
C MET A 88 -8.50 3.66 14.43
N ARG A 89 -7.65 3.71 15.46
CA ARG A 89 -7.81 2.94 16.69
C ARG A 89 -9.14 3.24 17.37
N ASP A 90 -9.47 4.53 17.50
CA ASP A 90 -10.71 5.01 18.12
C ASP A 90 -11.94 4.68 17.27
N ALA A 91 -11.80 4.64 15.93
CA ALA A 91 -12.91 4.32 15.03
C ALA A 91 -13.20 2.81 14.91
N HIS A 92 -12.22 1.95 15.17
CA HIS A 92 -12.34 0.51 14.94
C HIS A 92 -12.32 -0.34 16.20
N GLU A 93 -12.20 0.25 17.40
CA GLU A 93 -12.03 -0.47 18.67
C GLU A 93 -11.09 -1.66 18.49
N VAL A 94 -9.93 -1.42 17.87
CA VAL A 94 -9.08 -2.48 17.32
C VAL A 94 -8.69 -3.44 18.44
N GLY A 95 -9.31 -4.62 18.41
CA GLY A 95 -9.11 -5.68 19.39
C GLY A 95 -7.83 -6.47 19.14
N SER A 96 -7.85 -7.75 19.49
CA SER A 96 -6.80 -8.71 19.16
C SER A 96 -6.55 -8.81 17.65
N PHE A 97 -5.39 -9.34 17.27
CA PHE A 97 -5.08 -9.59 15.85
C PHE A 97 -6.10 -10.54 15.21
N GLU A 98 -6.57 -11.52 15.98
CA GLU A 98 -7.62 -12.46 15.57
C GLU A 98 -8.91 -11.74 15.19
N GLU A 99 -9.41 -10.84 16.05
CA GLU A 99 -10.63 -10.05 15.80
C GLU A 99 -10.48 -9.14 14.58
N PHE A 100 -9.29 -8.54 14.44
CA PHE A 100 -8.97 -7.73 13.26
C PHE A 100 -8.95 -8.57 11.99
N ALA A 101 -8.29 -9.73 11.99
CA ALA A 101 -8.20 -10.61 10.83
C ALA A 101 -9.59 -11.12 10.39
N GLU A 102 -10.47 -11.42 11.34
CA GLU A 102 -11.86 -11.76 11.02
C GLU A 102 -12.62 -10.57 10.41
N SER A 103 -12.41 -9.36 10.91
CA SER A 103 -12.99 -8.13 10.34
C SER A 103 -12.45 -7.86 8.93
N PHE A 104 -11.16 -8.09 8.70
CA PHE A 104 -10.53 -8.01 7.38
C PHE A 104 -11.18 -8.97 6.38
N MET A 105 -11.42 -10.22 6.76
CA MET A 105 -12.08 -11.22 5.92
C MET A 105 -13.55 -10.86 5.61
N ARG A 106 -14.26 -10.22 6.55
CA ARG A 106 -15.62 -9.69 6.30
C ARG A 106 -15.64 -8.45 5.40
N GLY A 107 -14.50 -7.79 5.22
CA GLY A 107 -14.40 -6.52 4.48
C GLY A 107 -14.68 -5.28 5.34
N ASP A 108 -14.77 -5.44 6.66
CA ASP A 108 -15.07 -4.38 7.64
C ASP A 108 -13.80 -3.59 8.02
N VAL A 109 -13.00 -3.22 7.02
CA VAL A 109 -11.72 -2.54 7.16
C VAL A 109 -11.58 -1.41 6.14
N PHE A 110 -10.67 -0.45 6.37
CA PHE A 110 -10.42 0.61 5.40
C PHE A 110 -10.09 0.06 4.00
N TYR A 111 -10.67 0.67 2.98
CA TYR A 111 -10.56 0.23 1.58
C TYR A 111 -11.10 -1.19 1.31
N GLY A 112 -11.84 -1.78 2.26
CA GLY A 112 -12.57 -3.02 2.07
C GLY A 112 -13.81 -2.86 1.19
N PRO A 113 -14.29 -3.95 0.56
CA PRO A 113 -13.78 -5.32 0.62
C PRO A 113 -12.47 -5.54 -0.18
N TYR A 114 -11.52 -6.27 0.41
CA TYR A 114 -10.16 -6.42 -0.14
C TYR A 114 -10.12 -6.98 -1.57
N PHE A 115 -10.78 -8.11 -1.81
CA PHE A 115 -10.76 -8.76 -3.13
C PHE A 115 -11.44 -7.95 -4.22
N GLN A 116 -12.38 -7.07 -3.87
CA GLN A 116 -13.00 -6.18 -4.86
C GLN A 116 -11.95 -5.22 -5.44
N ASN A 117 -11.11 -4.63 -4.58
CA ASN A 117 -10.02 -3.76 -5.01
C ASN A 117 -8.92 -4.53 -5.76
N LEU A 118 -8.49 -5.68 -5.23
CA LEU A 118 -7.44 -6.47 -5.88
C LEU A 118 -7.84 -6.92 -7.30
N LYS A 119 -9.07 -7.44 -7.43
CA LYS A 119 -9.58 -7.94 -8.72
C LYS A 119 -9.89 -6.82 -9.71
N SER A 120 -10.26 -5.63 -9.26
CA SER A 120 -10.54 -4.52 -10.18
C SER A 120 -9.30 -4.12 -10.98
N TYR A 121 -8.12 -4.12 -10.35
CA TYR A 121 -6.86 -3.85 -11.05
C TYR A 121 -6.30 -5.08 -11.74
N TRP A 122 -6.47 -6.28 -11.18
CA TRP A 122 -6.02 -7.52 -11.84
C TRP A 122 -6.69 -7.73 -13.21
N LYS A 123 -7.98 -7.42 -13.34
CA LYS A 123 -8.70 -7.50 -14.63
C LYS A 123 -8.16 -6.53 -15.69
N ARG A 124 -7.49 -5.47 -15.26
CA ARG A 124 -6.94 -4.39 -16.09
C ARG A 124 -5.42 -4.47 -16.20
N ARG A 125 -4.82 -5.61 -15.85
CA ARG A 125 -3.36 -5.79 -15.82
C ARG A 125 -2.69 -5.66 -17.18
N ASP A 126 -3.46 -5.80 -18.25
CA ASP A 126 -3.00 -5.67 -19.64
C ASP A 126 -3.28 -4.26 -20.21
N ASP A 127 -3.93 -3.37 -19.44
CA ASP A 127 -4.15 -1.98 -19.85
C ASP A 127 -2.80 -1.26 -19.94
N ALA A 128 -2.55 -0.56 -21.05
CA ALA A 128 -1.27 0.11 -21.30
C ALA A 128 -0.92 1.20 -20.26
N ASN A 129 -1.93 1.76 -19.59
CA ASN A 129 -1.78 2.76 -18.55
C ASN A 129 -1.77 2.17 -17.14
N ILE A 130 -1.67 0.85 -16.97
CA ILE A 130 -1.60 0.21 -15.65
C ILE A 130 -0.35 -0.67 -15.53
N LEU A 131 0.38 -0.47 -14.43
CA LEU A 131 1.51 -1.31 -14.05
C LEU A 131 1.23 -1.99 -12.72
N LEU A 132 1.09 -3.31 -12.75
CA LEU A 132 1.05 -4.14 -11.55
C LEU A 132 2.46 -4.49 -11.08
N LEU A 133 2.71 -4.31 -9.79
CA LEU A 133 3.95 -4.66 -9.11
C LEU A 133 3.65 -5.50 -7.87
N ARG A 134 4.40 -6.59 -7.73
CA ARG A 134 4.37 -7.41 -6.53
C ARG A 134 5.36 -6.87 -5.51
N TYR A 135 4.91 -6.64 -4.28
CA TYR A 135 5.73 -6.09 -3.20
C TYR A 135 7.00 -6.93 -2.95
N GLU A 136 6.89 -8.26 -2.96
CA GLU A 136 8.02 -9.15 -2.73
C GLU A 136 9.09 -9.05 -3.85
N ASP A 137 8.69 -8.69 -5.07
CA ASP A 137 9.65 -8.49 -6.17
C ASP A 137 10.41 -7.18 -6.04
N LEU A 138 9.79 -6.14 -5.45
CA LEU A 138 10.42 -4.84 -5.24
C LEU A 138 11.67 -4.94 -4.38
N SER A 139 11.65 -5.80 -3.35
CA SER A 139 12.82 -6.04 -2.50
C SER A 139 13.78 -7.08 -3.09
N LYS A 140 13.27 -8.08 -3.81
CA LYS A 140 14.10 -9.14 -4.41
C LYS A 140 14.93 -8.67 -5.59
N ASN A 141 14.37 -7.82 -6.45
CA ASN A 141 15.00 -7.34 -7.68
C ASN A 141 14.84 -5.81 -7.83
N PRO A 142 15.43 -5.00 -6.93
CA PRO A 142 15.14 -3.56 -6.87
C PRO A 142 15.53 -2.81 -8.15
N HIS A 143 16.71 -3.08 -8.71
CA HIS A 143 17.16 -2.44 -9.96
C HIS A 143 16.24 -2.73 -11.14
N GLN A 144 15.81 -3.99 -11.30
CA GLN A 144 14.90 -4.38 -12.39
C GLN A 144 13.53 -3.71 -12.24
N ASN A 145 13.00 -3.63 -11.02
CA ASN A 145 11.72 -2.98 -10.77
C ASN A 145 11.77 -1.46 -10.95
N VAL A 146 12.88 -0.81 -10.58
CA VAL A 146 13.11 0.61 -10.87
C VAL A 146 13.17 0.85 -12.38
N SER A 147 13.88 0.02 -13.13
CA SER A 147 13.92 0.12 -14.61
C SER A 147 12.54 -0.12 -15.25
N LYS A 148 11.77 -1.08 -14.73
CA LYS A 148 10.39 -1.36 -15.16
C LYS A 148 9.48 -0.15 -14.92
N LEU A 149 9.57 0.46 -13.73
CA LEU A 149 8.87 1.68 -13.38
C LEU A 149 9.25 2.86 -14.28
N ALA A 150 10.55 3.07 -14.51
CA ALA A 150 11.04 4.14 -15.38
C ALA A 150 10.51 4.00 -16.81
N THR A 151 10.59 2.79 -17.36
CA THR A 151 10.03 2.46 -18.68
C THR A 151 8.54 2.76 -18.74
N PHE A 152 7.77 2.28 -17.74
CA PHE A 152 6.33 2.54 -17.68
C PHE A 152 6.01 4.03 -17.59
N LEU A 153 6.85 4.84 -16.94
CA LEU A 153 6.68 6.28 -16.80
C LEU A 153 7.29 7.10 -17.95
N ASP A 154 7.72 6.46 -19.04
CA ASP A 154 8.44 7.09 -20.16
C ASP A 154 9.67 7.90 -19.72
N ARG A 155 10.37 7.42 -18.68
CA ARG A 155 11.61 8.02 -18.17
C ARG A 155 12.82 7.20 -18.60
N LYS A 156 13.85 7.89 -19.10
CA LYS A 156 15.17 7.32 -19.32
C LYS A 156 16.01 7.59 -18.09
N LEU A 157 16.45 6.52 -17.44
CA LEU A 157 17.39 6.58 -16.32
C LEU A 157 18.73 5.98 -16.76
N ASP A 158 19.82 6.61 -16.36
CA ASP A 158 21.14 6.00 -16.42
C ASP A 158 21.39 5.07 -15.22
N VAL A 159 22.52 4.37 -15.25
CA VAL A 159 22.89 3.38 -14.22
C VAL A 159 23.05 4.04 -12.84
N ASP A 160 23.61 5.25 -12.78
CA ASP A 160 23.87 5.94 -11.52
C ASP A 160 22.57 6.43 -10.88
N GLN A 161 21.63 6.92 -11.70
CA GLN A 161 20.27 7.28 -11.26
C GLN A 161 19.52 6.06 -10.73
N VAL A 162 19.57 4.91 -11.41
CA VAL A 162 18.95 3.67 -10.92
C VAL A 162 19.57 3.26 -9.58
N ASN A 163 20.91 3.28 -9.47
CA ASN A 163 21.60 2.93 -8.24
C ASN A 163 21.23 3.86 -7.08
N ASP A 164 21.14 5.17 -7.34
CA ASP A 164 20.76 6.14 -6.31
C ASP A 164 19.31 5.93 -5.86
N ILE A 165 18.37 5.72 -6.78
CA ILE A 165 16.98 5.42 -6.44
C ILE A 165 16.90 4.16 -5.59
N VAL A 166 17.59 3.08 -5.97
CA VAL A 166 17.62 1.83 -5.21
C VAL A 166 18.18 2.06 -3.80
N ARG A 167 19.27 2.83 -3.68
CA ARG A 167 19.86 3.16 -2.38
C ARG A 167 18.90 3.96 -1.51
N ARG A 168 18.33 5.06 -2.03
CA ARG A 168 17.43 5.95 -1.28
C ARG A 168 16.10 5.29 -0.89
N THR A 169 15.65 4.31 -1.68
CA THR A 169 14.43 3.54 -1.40
C THR A 169 14.66 2.24 -0.62
N SER A 170 15.92 1.96 -0.25
CA SER A 170 16.28 0.83 0.62
C SER A 170 15.57 0.90 1.97
N PHE A 171 15.42 -0.24 2.62
CA PHE A 171 14.75 -0.31 3.92
C PHE A 171 15.47 0.51 4.98
N GLU A 172 16.80 0.46 4.99
CA GLU A 172 17.66 1.16 5.94
C GLU A 172 17.52 2.68 5.80
N GLU A 173 17.63 3.21 4.58
CA GLU A 173 17.50 4.66 4.34
C GLU A 173 16.08 5.14 4.64
N MET A 174 15.07 4.36 4.26
CA MET A 174 13.67 4.67 4.55
C MET A 174 13.34 4.62 6.03
N LYS A 175 13.93 3.67 6.77
CA LYS A 175 13.76 3.57 8.21
C LYS A 175 14.42 4.74 8.93
N LYS A 176 15.65 5.10 8.54
CA LYS A 176 16.32 6.30 9.08
C LYS A 176 15.48 7.55 8.85
N LEU A 177 14.91 7.69 7.65
CA LEU A 177 14.02 8.79 7.32
C LEU A 177 12.79 8.79 8.26
N ASP A 178 12.08 7.66 8.38
CA ASP A 178 10.92 7.53 9.28
C ASP A 178 11.27 7.79 10.76
N ASP A 179 12.43 7.32 11.23
CA ASP A 179 12.92 7.55 12.59
C ASP A 179 13.29 9.01 12.85
N SER A 180 13.73 9.76 11.82
CA SER A 180 14.07 11.18 11.93
C SER A 180 12.84 12.10 12.01
N TYR A 181 11.66 11.60 11.68
CA TYR A 181 10.42 12.37 11.75
C TYR A 181 9.84 12.33 13.17
N ASP A 182 10.13 13.35 13.97
CA ASP A 182 9.45 13.58 15.25
C ASP A 182 7.97 13.90 15.01
N THR A 183 7.08 13.12 15.65
CA THR A 183 5.62 13.32 15.66
C THR A 183 5.17 14.75 15.98
N LYS A 184 5.99 15.57 16.65
CA LYS A 184 5.72 17.00 16.89
C LYS A 184 5.74 17.86 15.63
N THR A 185 6.51 17.49 14.60
CA THR A 185 6.57 18.23 13.33
C THR A 185 5.43 17.88 12.37
N ARG A 186 4.64 16.82 12.65
CA ARG A 186 3.46 16.45 11.86
C ARG A 186 2.27 17.38 12.08
N GLY A 187 2.24 18.15 13.15
CA GLY A 187 1.08 18.98 13.52
C GLY A 187 -0.22 18.18 13.64
N ASN A 188 -0.13 16.86 13.84
CA ASN A 188 -1.25 15.94 13.70
C ASN A 188 -1.30 15.01 14.92
N GLU A 189 -2.16 15.36 15.89
CA GLU A 189 -2.43 14.62 17.14
C GLU A 189 -3.03 13.21 16.91
N GLU A 190 -3.16 12.79 15.65
CA GLU A 190 -3.78 11.55 15.20
C GLU A 190 -2.83 10.35 15.17
N PHE A 191 -1.51 10.51 15.40
CA PHE A 191 -0.55 9.40 15.42
C PHE A 191 0.07 9.23 16.82
N ASP A 192 0.27 7.98 17.23
CA ASP A 192 1.00 7.67 18.46
C ASP A 192 2.48 8.06 18.32
N GLU A 193 3.10 8.65 19.36
CA GLU A 193 4.52 9.04 19.36
C GLU A 193 5.45 7.85 19.07
N SER A 194 5.02 6.66 19.48
CA SER A 194 5.75 5.40 19.26
C SER A 194 5.52 4.79 17.88
N TYR A 195 4.57 5.30 17.10
CA TYR A 195 4.24 4.74 15.80
C TYR A 195 5.34 5.03 14.78
N ARG A 196 5.67 4.01 13.99
CA ARG A 196 6.61 4.07 12.87
C ARG A 196 5.93 3.52 11.64
N PHE A 197 5.94 4.29 10.55
CA PHE A 197 5.35 3.85 9.30
C PHE A 197 6.19 2.72 8.67
N ILE A 198 7.50 2.75 8.88
CA ILE A 198 8.45 1.74 8.41
C ILE A 198 8.72 0.74 9.53
N ARG A 199 7.75 -0.16 9.79
CA ARG A 199 7.81 -1.15 10.89
C ARG A 199 8.83 -2.26 10.63
N SER A 200 8.70 -2.94 9.50
CA SER A 200 9.51 -4.11 9.16
C SER A 200 9.50 -4.37 7.66
N GLY A 201 10.69 -4.41 7.07
CA GLY A 201 10.87 -4.62 5.62
C GLY A 201 10.92 -6.09 5.21
N GLN A 202 10.60 -7.00 6.11
CA GLN A 202 10.76 -8.44 5.90
C GLN A 202 9.46 -9.07 5.40
N PRO A 203 9.51 -9.97 4.40
CA PRO A 203 8.36 -10.77 3.99
C PRO A 203 8.02 -11.83 5.07
N GLU A 204 6.84 -12.43 4.95
CA GLU A 204 6.39 -13.59 5.74
C GLU A 204 6.19 -13.33 7.25
N GLN A 205 5.95 -12.08 7.65
CA GLN A 205 5.70 -11.73 9.05
C GLN A 205 4.40 -12.32 9.58
N TRP A 206 3.47 -12.64 8.69
CA TRP A 206 2.25 -13.35 9.04
C TRP A 206 2.50 -14.65 9.80
N LYS A 207 3.63 -15.34 9.58
CA LYS A 207 3.94 -16.60 10.26
C LYS A 207 3.96 -16.48 11.79
N SER A 208 4.35 -15.32 12.33
CA SER A 208 4.40 -15.10 13.79
C SER A 208 3.10 -14.56 14.39
N HIS A 209 2.11 -14.19 13.55
CA HIS A 209 0.86 -13.57 14.00
C HIS A 209 -0.33 -14.52 13.89
N PHE A 210 -0.33 -15.42 12.91
CA PHE A 210 -1.44 -16.34 12.70
C PHE A 210 -1.31 -17.60 13.55
N THR A 211 -2.30 -17.85 14.41
CA THR A 211 -2.50 -19.20 14.98
C THR A 211 -2.88 -20.20 13.90
N PRO A 212 -2.63 -21.51 14.06
CA PRO A 212 -2.99 -22.51 13.04
C PRO A 212 -4.48 -22.48 12.67
N SER A 213 -5.37 -22.23 13.64
CA SER A 213 -6.81 -22.12 13.40
C SER A 213 -7.16 -20.90 12.55
N LEU A 214 -6.60 -19.72 12.89
CA LEU A 214 -6.83 -18.50 12.12
C LEU A 214 -6.23 -18.59 10.71
N LEU A 215 -5.05 -19.20 10.58
CA LEU A 215 -4.40 -19.42 9.29
C LEU A 215 -5.27 -20.27 8.35
N ASN A 216 -5.87 -21.34 8.87
CA ASN A 216 -6.77 -22.19 8.08
C ASN A 216 -8.01 -21.43 7.61
N LYS A 217 -8.61 -20.58 8.46
CA LYS A 217 -9.72 -19.70 8.07
C LYS A 217 -9.28 -18.73 6.95
N MET A 218 -8.15 -18.06 7.13
CA MET A 218 -7.59 -17.11 6.16
C MET A 218 -7.30 -17.78 4.82
N ASN A 219 -6.66 -18.96 4.81
CA ASN A 219 -6.37 -19.68 3.57
C ASN A 219 -7.65 -20.14 2.86
N SER A 220 -8.67 -20.59 3.60
CA SER A 220 -9.96 -20.98 3.02
C SER A 220 -10.65 -19.77 2.38
N TRP A 221 -10.70 -18.64 3.10
CA TRP A 221 -11.24 -17.38 2.58
C TRP A 221 -10.48 -16.89 1.34
N ILE A 222 -9.15 -17.00 1.31
CA ILE A 222 -8.34 -16.66 0.13
C ILE A 222 -8.70 -17.57 -1.06
N ALA A 223 -8.78 -18.88 -0.85
CA ALA A 223 -9.08 -19.86 -1.90
C ALA A 223 -10.50 -19.73 -2.46
N GLU A 224 -11.48 -19.40 -1.61
CA GLU A 224 -12.86 -19.14 -2.04
C GLU A 224 -12.98 -17.88 -2.91
N ASN A 225 -12.06 -16.93 -2.73
CA ASN A 225 -12.10 -15.65 -3.42
C ASN A 225 -11.16 -15.56 -4.61
N LEU A 226 -10.21 -16.46 -4.82
CA LEU A 226 -9.24 -16.38 -5.92
C LEU A 226 -9.28 -17.63 -6.81
N SER A 227 -9.15 -17.42 -8.12
CA SER A 227 -8.88 -18.50 -9.07
C SER A 227 -7.48 -19.09 -8.86
N THR A 228 -7.21 -20.27 -9.41
CA THR A 228 -5.88 -20.91 -9.33
C THR A 228 -4.76 -20.04 -9.90
N GLU A 229 -5.02 -19.31 -10.99
CA GLU A 229 -4.06 -18.34 -11.57
C GLU A 229 -3.79 -17.17 -10.60
N GLU A 230 -4.85 -16.60 -10.03
CA GLU A 230 -4.72 -15.50 -9.06
C GLU A 230 -4.01 -15.95 -7.77
N LEU A 231 -4.27 -17.17 -7.29
CA LEU A 231 -3.62 -17.74 -6.10
C LEU A 231 -2.10 -17.84 -6.28
N ALA A 232 -1.64 -18.32 -7.43
CA ALA A 232 -0.21 -18.42 -7.73
C ALA A 232 0.49 -17.04 -7.71
N ASN A 233 -0.26 -15.97 -8.00
CA ASN A 233 0.26 -14.61 -8.02
C ASN A 233 0.16 -13.90 -6.66
N PHE A 234 -0.92 -14.12 -5.91
CA PHE A 234 -1.26 -13.33 -4.71
C PHE A 234 -0.96 -14.02 -3.39
N ASP A 235 -0.95 -15.36 -3.32
CA ASP A 235 -0.63 -16.08 -2.08
C ASP A 235 0.87 -16.38 -1.96
N GLY A 236 1.62 -16.26 -3.05
CA GLY A 236 3.07 -16.40 -3.05
C GLY A 236 3.58 -17.80 -2.68
N SER A 237 2.75 -18.82 -2.86
CA SER A 237 3.09 -20.24 -2.80
C SER A 237 4.06 -20.66 -3.91
#